data_AF-A0A2U1RMX5-F1
#
_entry.id   AF-A0A2U1RMX5-F1
#
_cell.length_a   1.000
_cell.length_b   1.000
_cell.length_c   1.000
_cell.angle_alpha   90.00
_cell.angle_beta   90.00
_cell.angle_gamma   90.00
#
_symmetry.space_group_name_H-M   'P 1'
#
loop_
_entity.id
_entity.type
_entity.pdbx_description
1 polymer ?
#
loop_
_entity_poly.entity_id
_entity_poly.type
_entity_poly.pdbx_seq_one_letter_code
_entity_poly.pdbx_strand_id
1 'polypeptide(L)' 'MAVSGTKKINPDDFILAVLSPEDRLDAAFKIAEEAFKNTKLTMKDIDNAVRSVRRKAYEKKR' A
#
# COMPACT_ATOMS: atom_id res chain seq x y z
N MET A 1 -19.62 -30.34 -6.22
CA MET A 1 -20.23 -29.01 -5.99
C MET A 1 -19.22 -27.98 -6.51
N ALA A 2 -19.50 -27.33 -7.65
CA ALA A 2 -19.86 -25.90 -7.76
C ALA A 2 -18.88 -25.00 -6.96
N VAL A 3 -18.08 -24.11 -7.58
CA VAL A 3 -18.50 -22.98 -8.42
C VAL A 3 -17.37 -22.50 -9.34
N SER A 4 -17.57 -22.51 -10.67
CA SER A 4 -16.80 -21.66 -11.60
C SER A 4 -17.52 -20.32 -11.72
N GLY A 5 -17.34 -19.46 -10.71
CA GLY A 5 -17.72 -18.06 -10.84
C GLY A 5 -16.54 -17.31 -11.46
N THR A 6 -16.65 -16.86 -12.71
CA THR A 6 -15.76 -15.80 -13.20
C THR A 6 -16.00 -14.58 -12.33
N LYS A 7 -15.15 -14.39 -11.31
CA LYS A 7 -15.14 -13.17 -10.51
C LYS A 7 -14.91 -12.02 -11.49
N LYS A 8 -15.87 -11.10 -11.62
CA LYS A 8 -15.61 -9.80 -12.26
C LYS A 8 -14.61 -9.09 -11.35
N ILE A 9 -13.33 -9.25 -11.65
CA ILE A 9 -12.26 -8.49 -11.01
C ILE A 9 -12.22 -7.18 -11.77
N ASN A 10 -12.36 -6.04 -11.09
CA ASN A 10 -12.12 -4.76 -11.75
C ASN A 10 -10.70 -4.78 -12.31
N PRO A 11 -10.45 -4.27 -13.53
CA PRO A 11 -9.11 -4.26 -14.11
C PRO A 11 -8.07 -3.65 -13.16
N ASP A 12 -8.48 -2.61 -12.44
CA ASP A 12 -7.68 -1.91 -11.42
C ASP A 12 -7.29 -2.84 -10.25
N ASP A 13 -8.19 -3.73 -9.84
CA ASP A 13 -7.90 -4.76 -8.82
C ASP A 13 -7.03 -5.89 -9.39
N PHE A 14 -7.08 -6.12 -10.70
CA PHE A 14 -6.31 -7.16 -11.41
C PHE A 14 -4.83 -6.77 -11.54
N ILE A 15 -4.53 -5.48 -11.74
CA ILE A 15 -3.15 -4.95 -11.87
C ILE A 15 -2.32 -5.30 -10.63
N LEU A 16 -2.90 -5.16 -9.43
CA LEU A 16 -2.23 -5.58 -8.20
C LEU A 16 -2.31 -7.09 -8.00
N ALA A 17 -3.42 -7.75 -8.37
CA ALA A 17 -3.62 -9.18 -8.11
C ALA A 17 -2.70 -10.13 -8.91
N VAL A 18 -2.18 -9.71 -10.06
CA VAL A 18 -1.30 -10.52 -10.93
C VAL A 18 0.14 -10.61 -10.40
N LEU A 19 0.60 -9.59 -9.68
CA LEU A 19 1.95 -9.57 -9.12
C LEU A 19 2.05 -10.48 -7.90
N SER A 20 3.19 -11.16 -7.73
CA SER A 20 3.49 -11.86 -6.48
C SER A 20 3.57 -10.85 -5.33
N PRO A 21 3.38 -11.27 -4.06
CA PRO A 21 3.53 -10.36 -2.93
C PRO A 21 4.87 -9.61 -2.89
N GLU A 22 5.94 -10.27 -3.35
CA GLU A 22 7.29 -9.72 -3.47
C GLU A 22 7.36 -8.64 -4.55
N ASP A 23 6.83 -8.93 -5.76
CA ASP A 23 6.80 -7.95 -6.84
C ASP A 23 5.96 -6.71 -6.51
N ARG A 24 4.87 -6.89 -5.75
CA ARG A 24 4.05 -5.77 -5.25
C ARG A 24 4.83 -4.89 -4.28
N LEU A 25 5.62 -5.52 -3.40
CA LEU A 25 6.45 -4.80 -2.43
C LEU A 25 7.53 -3.98 -3.15
N ASP A 26 8.20 -4.59 -4.13
CA ASP A 26 9.21 -3.91 -4.94
C ASP A 26 8.61 -2.76 -5.77
N ALA A 27 7.43 -2.96 -6.36
CA ALA A 27 6.73 -1.91 -7.08
C ALA A 27 6.34 -0.75 -6.14
N ALA A 28 5.85 -1.05 -4.93
CA ALA A 28 5.54 -0.04 -3.93
C ALA A 28 6.78 0.77 -3.51
N PHE A 29 7.93 0.11 -3.35
CA PHE A 29 9.18 0.81 -3.01
C PHE A 29 9.68 1.72 -4.14
N LYS A 30 9.61 1.28 -5.40
CA LYS A 30 9.98 2.13 -6.55
C LYS A 30 9.10 3.37 -6.68
N ILE A 31 7.79 3.22 -6.48
CA ILE A 31 6.85 4.35 -6.49
C ILE A 31 7.14 5.31 -5.33
N ALA A 32 7.40 4.77 -4.14
CA ALA A 32 7.78 5.58 -2.99
C ALA A 32 9.08 6.36 -3.28
N GLU A 33 10.11 5.70 -3.78
CA GLU A 33 11.39 6.34 -4.11
C GLU A 33 11.22 7.51 -5.09
N GLU A 34 10.50 7.32 -6.19
CA GLU A 34 10.22 8.38 -7.15
C GLU A 34 9.34 9.50 -6.57
N ALA A 35 8.34 9.16 -5.75
CA ALA A 35 7.48 10.16 -5.10
C ALA A 35 8.26 11.02 -4.08
N PHE A 36 9.27 10.45 -3.42
CA PHE A 36 10.06 11.14 -2.40
C PHE A 36 11.33 11.81 -2.94
N LYS A 37 11.77 11.49 -4.16
CA LYS A 37 13.02 11.97 -4.79
C LYS A 37 13.23 13.48 -4.77
N ASN A 38 12.17 14.26 -4.94
CA ASN A 38 12.22 15.73 -4.95
C ASN A 38 11.67 16.37 -3.67
N THR A 39 11.43 15.57 -2.64
CA THR A 39 10.87 16.06 -1.38
C THR A 39 11.99 16.40 -0.40
N LYS A 40 11.73 17.37 0.48
CA LYS A 40 12.59 17.65 1.65
C LYS A 40 12.26 16.74 2.83
N LEU A 41 11.44 15.70 2.61
CA LEU A 41 10.96 14.83 3.67
C LEU A 41 12.12 14.00 4.19
N THR A 42 12.30 14.04 5.50
CA THR A 42 13.30 13.25 6.20
C THR A 42 12.66 11.98 6.75
N MET A 43 13.50 10.98 7.09
CA MET A 43 13.03 9.79 7.80
C MET A 43 12.27 10.13 9.10
N LYS A 44 12.62 11.24 9.76
CA LYS A 44 11.93 11.73 10.96
C LYS A 44 10.51 12.21 10.66
N ASP A 45 10.28 12.83 9.51
CA ASP A 45 8.94 13.27 9.08
C ASP A 45 8.05 12.06 8.79
N ILE A 46 8.63 11.02 8.18
CA ILE A 46 7.95 9.74 7.95
C ILE A 46 7.58 9.08 9.29
N ASP A 47 8.52 8.97 10.23
CA ASP A 47 8.27 8.40 11.56
C ASP A 47 7.16 9.12 12.32
N ASN A 48 7.14 10.46 12.26
CA ASN A 48 6.09 11.26 12.89
C ASN A 48 4.72 11.03 12.23
N ALA A 49 4.68 10.94 10.90
CA ALA A 49 3.46 10.65 10.15
C ALA A 49 2.91 9.26 10.50
N VAL A 50 3.77 8.23 10.53
CA VAL A 50 3.39 6.86 10.91
C VAL A 50 2.87 6.82 12.34
N ARG A 51 3.54 7.47 13.30
CA ARG A 51 3.06 7.58 14.69
C ARG A 51 1.68 8.23 14.78
N SER A 52 1.46 9.31 14.02
CA SER A 52 0.17 10.01 13.97
C SER A 52 -0.94 9.15 13.40
N VAL A 53 -0.69 8.47 12.27
CA VAL A 53 -1.66 7.55 11.64
C VAL A 53 -1.95 6.37 12.56
N ARG A 54 -0.93 5.75 13.15
CA ARG A 54 -1.09 4.65 14.11
C ARG A 54 -1.92 5.11 15.30
N ARG A 55 -1.62 6.28 15.88
CA ARG A 55 -2.41 6.83 16.99
C ARG A 55 -3.87 7.00 16.59
N LYS A 56 -4.18 7.61 15.45
CA LYS A 56 -5.56 7.77 14.94
C LYS A 56 -6.26 6.43 14.69
N ALA A 57 -5.56 5.45 14.13
CA ALA A 57 -6.12 4.14 13.82
C ALA A 57 -6.45 3.31 15.08
N TYR A 58 -5.63 3.42 16.13
CA TYR A 58 -5.79 2.65 17.36
C TYR A 58 -6.47 3.41 18.51
N GLU A 59 -6.58 4.75 18.46
CA GLU A 59 -7.40 5.53 19.41
C GLU A 59 -8.89 5.18 19.30
N LYS A 60 -9.37 4.85 18.10
CA LYS A 60 -10.77 4.46 17.85
C LYS A 60 -11.11 3.03 18.27
N LYS A 61 -10.12 2.27 18.76
CA LYS A 61 -10.25 0.86 19.16
C LYS A 61 -10.40 0.67 20.68
N ARG A 62 -10.56 1.76 21.43
CA ARG A 62 -10.91 1.78 22.86
C ARG A 62 -12.31 2.31 23.08
#